data_AF-A0AAW5I8P6-F1
#
_entry.id   AF-A0AAW5I8P6-F1
#
_cell.length_a   1.000
_cell.length_b   1.000
_cell.length_c   1.000
_cell.angle_alpha   90.00
_cell.angle_beta   90.00
_cell.angle_gamma   90.00
#
_symmetry.space_group_name_H-M   'P 1'
#
loop_
_entity.id
_entity.type
_entity.pdbx_description
1 polymer ?
#
loop_
_entity_poly.entity_id
_entity_poly.type
_entity_poly.pdbx_seq_one_letter_code
_entity_poly.pdbx_strand_id
1 'polypeptide(L)' 'MVSKLAKEHDRRSGLSHYLYGVSNLFISGTGIGGLSPMITGGEMGVFNYVCIIAGSLSAISFALFANNVMKYND' A
#
# COMPACT_ATOMS: atom_id res chain seq x y z
N MET A 1 19.21 -4.62 -29.47
CA MET A 1 18.68 -3.37 -28.90
C MET A 1 17.37 -3.68 -28.21
N VAL A 2 17.28 -3.48 -26.90
CA VAL A 2 15.99 -3.59 -26.18
C VAL A 2 15.09 -2.45 -26.64
N SER A 3 13.84 -2.77 -27.02
CA SER A 3 12.87 -1.76 -27.45
C SER A 3 12.63 -0.74 -26.33
N LYS A 4 12.52 0.55 -26.68
CA LYS A 4 12.20 1.63 -25.71
C LYS A 4 10.92 1.32 -24.93
N LEU A 5 9.96 0.63 -25.56
CA LEU A 5 8.72 0.17 -24.94
C LEU A 5 8.97 -0.85 -23.82
N ALA A 6 9.87 -1.82 -24.05
CA ALA A 6 10.22 -2.83 -23.06
C ALA A 6 10.92 -2.20 -21.84
N LYS A 7 11.77 -1.18 -22.06
CA LYS A 7 12.43 -0.44 -20.98
C LYS A 7 11.45 0.40 -20.15
N GLU A 8 10.46 1.01 -20.79
CA GLU A 8 9.43 1.78 -20.10
C GLU A 8 8.49 0.88 -19.30
N HIS A 9 8.10 -0.28 -19.86
CA HIS A 9 7.32 -1.27 -19.15
C HIS A 9 8.06 -1.79 -17.90
N ASP A 10 9.34 -2.11 -18.02
CA ASP A 10 10.18 -2.55 -16.91
C ASP A 10 10.27 -1.50 -15.79
N ARG A 11 10.46 -0.23 -16.17
CA ARG A 11 10.46 0.90 -15.22
C ARG A 11 9.12 1.03 -14.48
N ARG A 12 8.00 0.94 -15.20
CA ARG A 12 6.65 1.03 -14.61
C ARG A 12 6.35 -0.15 -13.70
N SER A 13 6.77 -1.36 -14.09
CA SER A 13 6.67 -2.56 -13.27
C SER A 13 7.46 -2.42 -11.97
N GLY A 14 8.69 -1.92 -12.03
CA GLY A 14 9.49 -1.65 -10.83
C GLY A 14 8.81 -0.66 -9.88
N LEU A 15 8.26 0.42 -10.42
CA LEU A 15 7.54 1.42 -9.62
C LEU A 15 6.23 0.85 -9.03
N SER A 16 5.45 0.08 -9.80
CA SER A 16 4.21 -0.53 -9.28
C SER A 16 4.50 -1.54 -8.18
N HIS A 17 5.53 -2.38 -8.34
CA HIS A 17 5.97 -3.30 -7.29
C HIS A 17 6.39 -2.57 -6.01
N TYR A 18 7.13 -1.47 -6.13
CA TYR A 18 7.49 -0.64 -4.98
C TYR A 18 6.23 -0.11 -4.27
N LEU A 19 5.29 0.46 -5.01
CA LEU A 19 4.04 1.01 -4.47
C LEU A 19 3.17 -0.06 -3.79
N TYR A 20 3.10 -1.26 -4.36
CA TYR A 20 2.47 -2.41 -3.71
C TYR A 20 3.18 -2.82 -2.43
N GLY A 21 4.52 -2.80 -2.42
CA GLY A 21 5.31 -3.02 -1.21
C GLY A 21 4.98 -2.01 -0.10
N VAL A 22 4.87 -0.73 -0.45
CA VAL A 22 4.46 0.33 0.48
C VAL A 22 3.03 0.10 0.98
N SER A 23 2.08 -0.22 0.09
CA SER A 23 0.70 -0.57 0.47
C SER A 23 0.65 -1.71 1.50
N ASN A 24 1.39 -2.79 1.25
CA ASN A 24 1.46 -3.94 2.16
C ASN A 24 2.07 -3.56 3.52
N LEU A 25 3.05 -2.64 3.54
CA LEU A 25 3.63 -2.13 4.77
C LEU A 25 2.59 -1.35 5.59
N PHE A 26 1.78 -0.51 4.93
CA PHE A 26 0.69 0.20 5.60
C PHE A 26 -0.36 -0.76 6.16
N ILE A 27 -0.85 -1.73 5.38
CA ILE A 27 -1.84 -2.72 5.87
C ILE A 27 -1.28 -3.53 7.05
N SER A 28 -0.05 -4.02 6.95
CA SER A 28 0.55 -4.84 8.01
C SER A 28 0.86 -4.02 9.27
N GLY A 29 1.44 -2.82 9.14
CA GLY A 29 1.69 -1.91 10.25
C GLY A 29 0.41 -1.45 10.94
N THR A 30 -0.65 -1.22 10.17
CA THR A 30 -1.98 -0.88 10.67
C THR A 30 -2.61 -2.05 11.43
N GLY A 31 -2.49 -3.27 10.90
CA GLY A 31 -2.95 -4.47 11.57
C GLY A 31 -2.25 -4.66 12.91
N ILE A 32 -0.92 -4.59 12.94
CA ILE A 32 -0.13 -4.78 14.16
C ILE A 32 -0.39 -3.67 15.18
N GLY A 33 -0.28 -2.41 14.76
CA GLY A 33 -0.40 -1.27 15.67
C GLY A 33 -1.85 -0.97 16.05
N GLY A 34 -2.72 -0.83 15.06
CA GLY A 34 -4.13 -0.47 15.23
C GLY A 34 -4.92 -1.52 16.00
N LEU A 35 -4.71 -2.81 15.69
CA LEU A 35 -5.41 -3.91 16.37
C LEU A 35 -4.64 -4.48 17.57
N SER A 36 -3.49 -3.91 17.94
CA SER A 36 -2.72 -4.37 19.10
C SER A 36 -3.55 -4.52 20.39
N PRO A 37 -4.52 -3.64 20.73
CA PRO A 37 -5.31 -3.80 21.95
C PRO A 37 -6.14 -5.09 21.96
N MET A 38 -6.59 -5.57 20.78
CA MET A 38 -7.34 -6.83 20.67
C MET A 38 -6.47 -8.04 21.03
N ILE A 39 -5.16 -7.96 20.81
CA ILE A 39 -4.21 -9.04 21.10
C ILE A 39 -3.71 -8.94 22.55
N THR A 40 -3.53 -7.73 23.06
CA THR A 40 -3.01 -7.50 24.42
C THR A 40 -4.10 -7.47 25.50
N GLY A 41 -5.38 -7.59 25.13
CA GLY A 41 -6.53 -7.53 26.05
C GLY A 41 -6.89 -6.12 26.52
N GLY A 42 -6.44 -5.10 25.80
CA GLY A 42 -6.75 -3.70 26.06
C GLY A 42 -7.99 -3.21 25.33
N GLU A 43 -8.54 -2.09 25.79
CA GLU A 43 -9.65 -1.43 25.09
C GLU A 43 -9.17 -0.66 23.86
N MET A 44 -10.03 -0.60 22.85
CA MET A 44 -9.78 0.16 21.64
C MET A 44 -9.92 1.66 21.91
N GLY A 45 -8.82 2.40 21.86
CA GLY A 45 -8.80 3.85 21.99
C GLY A 45 -9.06 4.58 20.67
N VAL A 46 -9.37 5.87 20.75
CA VAL A 46 -9.59 6.74 19.57
C VAL A 46 -8.40 6.70 18.61
N PHE A 47 -7.17 6.72 19.14
CA PHE A 47 -5.96 6.66 18.31
C PHE A 47 -5.82 5.32 17.56
N ASN A 48 -6.28 4.20 18.12
CA ASN A 48 -6.30 2.91 17.45
C ASN A 48 -7.22 2.93 16.23
N TYR A 49 -8.44 3.47 16.39
CA TYR A 49 -9.38 3.63 15.29
C TYR A 49 -8.85 4.56 14.20
N VAL A 50 -8.23 5.69 14.58
CA VAL A 50 -7.62 6.62 13.62
C VAL A 50 -6.49 5.94 12.84
N CYS A 51 -5.61 5.19 13.53
CA CYS A 51 -4.57 4.42 12.87
C CYS A 51 -5.15 3.39 11.88
N ILE A 52 -6.22 2.68 12.26
CA ILE A 52 -6.89 1.70 11.38
C ILE A 52 -7.44 2.38 10.13
N ILE A 53 -8.16 3.47 10.29
CA ILE A 53 -8.80 4.16 9.17
C ILE A 53 -7.75 4.80 8.27
N ALA A 54 -6.84 5.61 8.83
CA ALA A 54 -5.82 6.32 8.05
C ALA A 54 -4.86 5.35 7.35
N GLY A 55 -4.46 4.29 8.05
CA GLY A 55 -3.57 3.27 7.51
C GLY A 55 -4.22 2.43 6.40
N SER A 56 -5.48 2.04 6.57
CA SER A 56 -6.24 1.32 5.53
C SER A 56 -6.47 2.19 4.29
N LEU A 57 -6.86 3.46 4.47
CA LEU A 57 -7.04 4.40 3.36
C LEU A 57 -5.73 4.65 2.60
N SER A 58 -4.62 4.78 3.33
CA SER A 58 -3.29 4.95 2.72
C SER A 58 -2.90 3.73 1.90
N ALA A 59 -3.08 2.52 2.43
CA ALA A 59 -2.78 1.29 1.71
C ALA A 59 -3.61 1.16 0.42
N ILE A 60 -4.93 1.38 0.51
CA ILE A 60 -5.81 1.36 -0.67
C ILE A 60 -5.33 2.37 -1.71
N SER A 61 -4.97 3.59 -1.29
CA SER A 61 -4.51 4.65 -2.18
C SER A 61 -3.22 4.26 -2.91
N PHE A 62 -2.24 3.68 -2.20
CA PHE A 62 -1.00 3.21 -2.82
C PHE A 62 -1.24 2.04 -3.80
N ALA A 63 -2.12 1.10 -3.47
CA ALA A 63 -2.50 0.02 -4.37
C ALA A 63 -3.21 0.52 -5.64
N LEU A 64 -4.11 1.51 -5.50
CA LEU A 64 -4.76 2.16 -6.65
C LEU A 64 -3.74 2.91 -7.53
N PHE A 65 -2.79 3.61 -6.91
CA PHE A 65 -1.74 4.29 -7.65
C PHE A 65 -0.83 3.29 -8.38
N ALA A 66 -0.47 2.17 -7.75
CA ALA A 66 0.29 1.08 -8.39
C ALA A 66 -0.44 0.54 -9.64
N ASN A 67 -1.76 0.33 -9.54
CA ASN A 67 -2.58 -0.08 -10.68
C ASN A 67 -2.61 0.94 -11.81
N ASN A 68 -2.71 2.23 -11.48
CA ASN A 68 -2.69 3.30 -12.48
C ASN A 68 -1.33 3.41 -13.17
N VAL A 69 -0.22 3.21 -12.45
CA VAL A 69 1.13 3.17 -13.03
C VAL A 69 1.29 2.03 -14.04
N MET A 70 0.61 0.90 -13.83
CA MET A 70 0.65 -0.24 -14.75
C MET A 70 -0.30 -0.10 -15.95
N LYS A 71 -1.33 0.74 -15.87
CA LYS A 71 -2.21 0.97 -17.03
C LYS A 71 -1.42 1.65 -18.15
N TYR A 72 -1.44 1.03 -19.33
CA TYR A 72 -1.14 1.74 -20.56
C TYR A 72 -2.29 2.69 -20.83
N ASN A 73 -2.05 4.00 -20.73
CA ASN A 73 -2.86 4.94 -21.49
C ASN A 73 -2.33 4.84 -22.93
N ASP A 74 -3.19 4.38 -23.84
CA ASP A 74 -3.02 4.58 -25.27
C ASP A 74 -2.93 6.08 -25.61
#